data_AF-A0A9D2JNV4-F1
#
_entry.id   AF-A0A9D2JNV4-F1
#
_cell.length_a   1.000
_cell.length_b   1.000
_cell.length_c   1.000
_cell.angle_alpha   90.00
_cell.angle_beta   90.00
_cell.angle_gamma   90.00
#
_symmetry.space_group_name_H-M   'P 1'
#
loop_
_entity.id
_entity.type
_entity.pdbx_description
1 polymer ?
#
loop_
_entity_poly.entity_id
_entity_poly.type
_entity_poly.pdbx_seq_one_letter_code
_entity_poly.pdbx_strand_id
1 'polypeptide(L)'
;MSLYFDNNDLFDADGHLTDDGLYALKDGTLDDLGALEAAEHLSFCDYCLLRYTELIDAAPACLQQPMRDLIPQVQNLMRLRRFRIMTNRYVSAAAAVVLCFMLWGFVSMGGSQRAAQRAIQPAEPRASFGQWVNATVGDFYAGLGDAFDQFTQAAGNGLAQLQHKDDGGQPAKGD
;
A
#
# COMPACT_ATOMS: atom_id res chain seq x y z
N MET A 1 31.04 1.90 -42.85
CA MET A 1 31.80 1.39 -41.70
C MET A 1 30.79 0.75 -40.77
N SER A 2 30.79 -0.57 -40.61
CA SER A 2 29.95 -1.20 -39.59
C SER A 2 30.36 -0.62 -38.23
N LEU A 3 29.40 -0.09 -37.48
CA LEU A 3 29.61 0.41 -36.11
C LEU A 3 29.68 -0.74 -35.09
N TYR A 4 29.80 -1.97 -35.58
CA TYR A 4 29.71 -3.20 -34.80
C TYR A 4 31.05 -3.93 -34.83
N PHE A 5 31.40 -4.46 -33.67
CA PHE A 5 32.53 -5.37 -33.48
C PHE A 5 32.31 -6.68 -34.27
N ASP A 6 33.38 -7.29 -34.78
CA ASP A 6 33.31 -8.59 -35.46
C ASP A 6 33.40 -9.72 -34.44
N ASN A 7 32.31 -10.48 -34.26
CA ASN A 7 32.27 -11.57 -33.27
C ASN A 7 33.27 -12.70 -33.55
N ASN A 8 33.79 -12.82 -34.78
CA ASN A 8 34.82 -13.83 -35.07
C ASN A 8 36.12 -13.57 -34.30
N ASP A 9 36.35 -12.32 -33.86
CA ASP A 9 37.53 -11.91 -33.10
C ASP A 9 37.23 -11.79 -31.58
N LEU A 10 36.08 -12.31 -31.12
CA LEU A 10 35.65 -12.22 -29.73
C LEU A 10 36.51 -13.07 -28.79
N PHE A 11 36.96 -14.24 -29.27
CA PHE A 11 37.77 -15.18 -28.51
C PHE A 11 39.15 -15.36 -29.12
N ASP A 12 40.16 -15.47 -28.26
CA ASP A 12 41.52 -15.81 -28.66
C ASP A 12 41.67 -17.32 -28.93
N ALA A 13 42.87 -17.73 -29.34
CA ALA A 13 43.18 -19.12 -29.63
C ALA A 13 43.08 -20.04 -28.40
N ASP A 14 43.15 -19.48 -27.18
CA ASP A 14 43.01 -20.20 -25.92
C ASP A 14 41.54 -20.28 -25.47
N GLY A 15 40.63 -19.64 -26.20
CA GLY A 15 39.19 -19.62 -25.94
C GLY A 15 38.77 -18.58 -24.89
N HIS A 16 39.63 -17.60 -24.58
CA HIS A 16 39.32 -16.49 -23.68
C HIS A 16 38.90 -15.24 -24.46
N LEU A 17 38.13 -14.36 -23.81
CA LEU A 17 37.78 -13.06 -24.38
C LEU A 17 39.04 -12.25 -24.72
N THR A 18 39.12 -11.80 -25.97
CA THR A 18 40.16 -10.87 -26.42
C THR A 18 40.03 -9.53 -25.69
N ASP A 19 41.12 -8.76 -25.59
CA ASP A 19 41.04 -7.42 -24.99
C ASP A 19 40.03 -6.55 -25.75
N ASP A 20 40.08 -6.55 -27.08
CA ASP A 20 39.17 -5.79 -27.92
C ASP A 20 37.70 -6.25 -27.74
N GLY A 21 37.46 -7.56 -27.62
CA GLY A 21 36.14 -8.12 -27.31
C GLY A 21 35.64 -7.70 -25.92
N LEU A 22 36.53 -7.59 -24.94
CA LEU A 22 36.19 -7.13 -23.59
C LEU A 22 35.81 -5.63 -23.56
N TYR A 23 36.53 -4.81 -24.32
CA TYR A 23 36.19 -3.40 -24.50
C TYR A 23 34.87 -3.23 -25.24
N ALA A 24 34.67 -4.00 -26.31
CA ALA A 24 33.44 -3.96 -27.08
C ALA A 24 32.23 -4.42 -26.25
N LEU A 25 32.41 -5.38 -25.34
CA LEU A 25 31.37 -5.81 -24.39
C LEU A 25 31.03 -4.70 -23.39
N LYS A 26 32.05 -4.03 -22.85
CA LYS A 26 31.87 -2.89 -21.93
C LYS A 26 31.12 -1.74 -22.61
N ASP A 27 31.48 -1.42 -23.84
CA ASP A 27 30.93 -0.28 -24.58
C ASP A 27 29.59 -0.63 -25.27
N GLY A 28 29.16 -1.91 -25.22
CA GLY A 28 27.91 -2.37 -25.79
C GLY A 28 27.88 -2.36 -27.31
N THR A 29 29.03 -2.57 -27.95
CA THR A 29 29.20 -2.53 -29.41
C THR A 29 29.20 -3.92 -30.07
N LEU A 30 29.07 -4.99 -29.27
CA LEU A 30 28.74 -6.33 -29.76
C LEU A 30 27.31 -6.34 -30.32
N ASP A 31 27.08 -7.22 -31.30
CA ASP A 31 25.72 -7.56 -31.69
C ASP A 31 25.05 -8.45 -30.63
N ASP A 32 23.75 -8.72 -30.81
CA ASP A 32 22.96 -9.49 -29.84
C ASP A 32 23.51 -10.92 -29.62
N LEU A 33 24.10 -11.53 -30.65
CA LEU A 33 24.62 -12.90 -30.57
C LEU A 33 25.96 -12.93 -29.82
N GLY A 34 26.90 -12.06 -30.17
CA GLY A 34 28.17 -11.94 -29.47
C GLY A 34 27.98 -11.53 -28.02
N ALA A 35 27.02 -10.63 -27.73
CA ALA A 35 26.69 -10.25 -26.36
C ALA A 35 26.16 -11.44 -25.55
N LEU A 36 25.33 -12.30 -26.15
CA LEU A 36 24.85 -13.53 -25.53
C LEU A 36 26.01 -14.51 -25.26
N GLU A 37 26.86 -14.74 -26.26
CA GLU A 37 27.99 -15.66 -26.17
C GLU A 37 29.02 -15.20 -25.13
N ALA A 38 29.32 -13.91 -25.09
CA ALA A 38 30.19 -13.33 -24.07
C ALA A 38 29.58 -13.45 -22.66
N ALA A 39 28.26 -13.26 -22.51
CA ALA A 39 27.58 -13.42 -21.22
C ALA A 39 27.61 -14.88 -20.73
N GLU A 40 27.39 -15.85 -21.64
CA GLU A 40 27.53 -17.27 -21.33
C GLU A 40 28.97 -17.59 -20.92
N HIS A 41 29.96 -17.11 -21.68
CA HIS A 41 31.37 -17.33 -21.37
C HIS A 41 31.77 -16.75 -20.01
N LEU A 42 31.33 -15.53 -19.67
CA LEU A 42 31.58 -14.90 -18.37
C LEU A 42 30.96 -15.68 -17.21
N SER A 43 29.84 -16.39 -17.43
CA SER A 43 29.23 -17.24 -16.42
C SER A 43 30.02 -18.54 -16.15
N PHE A 44 30.89 -18.93 -17.09
CA PHE A 44 31.65 -20.18 -17.05
C PHE A 44 33.15 -19.99 -16.77
N CYS A 45 33.75 -18.90 -17.26
CA CYS A 45 35.18 -18.65 -17.17
C CYS A 45 35.51 -17.57 -16.13
N ASP A 46 35.95 -18.01 -14.95
CA ASP A 46 36.35 -17.11 -13.84
C ASP A 46 37.50 -16.16 -14.23
N TYR A 47 38.41 -16.59 -15.12
CA TYR A 47 39.51 -15.74 -15.58
C TYR A 47 39.02 -14.53 -16.38
N CYS A 48 38.12 -14.76 -17.34
CA CYS A 48 37.52 -13.69 -18.12
C CYS A 48 36.59 -12.81 -17.27
N LEU A 49 35.90 -13.39 -16.29
CA LEU A 49 35.10 -12.66 -15.31
C LEU A 49 35.97 -11.68 -14.50
N LEU A 50 37.12 -12.13 -13.99
CA LEU A 50 38.03 -11.28 -13.23
C LEU A 50 38.51 -10.10 -14.07
N ARG A 51 38.99 -10.36 -15.30
CA ARG A 51 39.41 -9.30 -16.24
C ARG A 51 38.29 -8.31 -16.54
N TYR A 52 37.05 -8.79 -16.71
CA TYR A 52 35.88 -7.93 -16.92
C TYR A 52 35.60 -7.03 -15.71
N THR A 53 35.63 -7.59 -14.50
CA THR A 53 35.40 -6.81 -13.27
C THR A 53 36.50 -5.77 -13.03
N GLU A 54 37.76 -6.11 -13.27
CA GLU A 54 38.88 -5.17 -13.19
C GLU A 54 38.73 -4.04 -14.22
N LEU A 55 38.27 -4.37 -15.44
CA LEU A 55 38.02 -3.38 -16.49
C LEU A 55 36.90 -2.39 -16.11
N ILE A 56 35.84 -2.87 -15.46
CA ILE A 56 34.75 -2.02 -14.95
C ILE A 56 35.22 -1.17 -13.78
N ASP A 57 35.94 -1.74 -12.83
CA ASP A 57 36.45 -1.03 -11.65
C ASP A 57 37.44 0.07 -12.04
N ALA A 58 38.26 -0.16 -13.07
CA ALA A 58 39.16 0.84 -13.64
C ALA A 58 38.43 1.97 -14.40
N ALA A 59 37.15 1.80 -14.72
CA ALA A 59 36.35 2.76 -15.45
C ALA A 59 35.33 3.45 -14.52
N PRO A 60 35.72 4.46 -13.74
CA PRO A 60 34.83 5.12 -12.77
C PRO A 60 33.59 5.79 -13.42
N ALA A 61 33.60 5.98 -14.74
CA ALA A 61 32.46 6.45 -15.50
C ALA A 61 31.34 5.40 -15.67
N CYS A 62 31.63 4.10 -15.66
CA CYS A 62 30.58 3.06 -15.68
C CYS A 62 30.08 2.70 -14.27
N LEU A 63 30.84 3.04 -13.22
CA LEU A 63 30.42 2.94 -11.81
C LEU A 63 29.79 4.24 -11.28
N GLN A 64 29.17 5.04 -12.16
CA GLN A 64 28.54 6.28 -11.73
C GLN A 64 27.41 6.00 -10.75
N GLN A 65 27.49 6.65 -9.58
CA GLN A 65 26.33 6.84 -8.73
C GLN A 65 25.23 7.50 -9.58
N PRO A 66 23.97 7.09 -9.45
CA PRO A 66 22.89 7.65 -10.24
C PRO A 66 22.92 9.18 -10.12
N MET A 67 22.78 9.88 -11.25
CA MET A 67 22.84 11.36 -11.39
C MET A 67 21.93 12.12 -10.40
N ARG A 68 21.02 11.41 -9.75
CA ARG A 68 20.16 11.88 -8.67
C ARG A 68 20.05 10.78 -7.63
N ASP A 69 20.03 11.14 -6.35
CA ASP A 69 19.64 10.21 -5.30
C ASP A 69 18.23 9.68 -5.58
N LEU A 70 18.14 8.47 -6.14
CA LEU A 70 16.88 7.74 -6.30
C LEU A 70 16.37 7.23 -4.95
N ILE A 71 17.21 7.25 -3.91
CA ILE A 71 16.91 6.84 -2.55
C ILE A 71 15.60 7.47 -2.03
N PRO A 72 15.41 8.80 -2.00
CA PRO A 72 14.16 9.40 -1.55
C PRO A 72 12.95 9.01 -2.41
N GLN A 73 13.12 8.84 -3.72
CA GLN A 73 12.02 8.51 -4.64
C GLN A 73 11.56 7.07 -4.47
N VAL A 74 12.50 6.11 -4.45
CA VAL A 74 12.22 4.70 -4.24
C VAL A 74 11.72 4.46 -2.80
N GLN A 75 12.28 5.17 -1.80
CA GLN A 75 11.76 5.11 -0.43
C GLN A 75 10.31 5.60 -0.35
N ASN A 76 9.93 6.66 -1.07
CA ASN A 76 8.55 7.15 -1.06
C ASN A 76 7.59 6.14 -1.72
N LEU A 77 8.00 5.54 -2.85
CA LEU A 77 7.24 4.47 -3.51
C LEU A 77 7.11 3.23 -2.61
N MET A 78 8.17 2.83 -1.90
CA MET A 78 8.13 1.74 -0.92
C MET A 78 7.25 2.08 0.28
N ARG A 79 7.29 3.32 0.78
CA ARG A 79 6.44 3.80 1.88
C ARG A 79 4.97 3.75 1.48
N LEU A 80 4.62 4.21 0.28
CA LEU A 80 3.24 4.16 -0.23
C LEU A 80 2.73 2.71 -0.34
N ARG A 81 3.56 1.81 -0.86
CA ARG A 81 3.22 0.38 -0.95
C ARG A 81 3.02 -0.25 0.43
N ARG A 82 3.88 0.07 1.41
CA ARG A 82 3.73 -0.37 2.81
C ARG A 82 2.50 0.24 3.49
N PHE A 83 2.25 1.53 3.28
CA PHE A 83 1.12 2.23 3.88
C PHE A 83 -0.21 1.62 3.42
N ARG A 84 -0.35 1.33 2.12
CA ARG A 84 -1.53 0.66 1.56
C ARG A 84 -1.77 -0.75 2.12
N ILE A 85 -0.71 -1.52 2.31
CA ILE A 85 -0.82 -2.87 2.90
C ILE A 85 -1.25 -2.77 4.38
N MET A 86 -0.71 -1.81 5.13
CA MET A 86 -1.04 -1.62 6.53
C MET A 86 -2.48 -1.12 6.71
N THR A 87 -2.90 -0.06 6.02
CA THR A 87 -4.26 0.50 6.16
C THR A 87 -5.34 -0.52 5.80
N ASN A 88 -5.16 -1.31 4.73
CA ASN A 88 -6.11 -2.36 4.36
C ASN A 88 -6.28 -3.41 5.48
N ARG A 89 -5.18 -3.81 6.12
CA ARG A 89 -5.20 -4.79 7.21
C ARG A 89 -5.82 -4.22 8.51
N TYR A 90 -5.50 -2.97 8.88
CA TYR A 90 -6.06 -2.35 10.07
C TYR A 90 -7.54 -1.97 9.92
N VAL A 91 -7.98 -1.56 8.73
CA VAL A 91 -9.40 -1.29 8.44
C VAL A 91 -10.24 -2.57 8.59
N SER A 92 -9.75 -3.69 8.04
CA SER A 92 -10.42 -4.99 8.21
C SER A 92 -10.51 -5.43 9.67
N ALA A 93 -9.43 -5.26 10.45
CA ALA A 93 -9.44 -5.59 11.87
C ALA A 93 -10.36 -4.67 12.69
N ALA A 94 -10.34 -3.36 12.42
CA ALA A 94 -11.20 -2.39 13.09
C ALA A 94 -12.69 -2.66 12.82
N ALA A 95 -13.05 -2.96 11.57
CA ALA A 95 -14.41 -3.34 11.22
C ALA A 95 -14.89 -4.59 11.98
N ALA A 96 -14.03 -5.62 12.09
CA ALA A 96 -14.35 -6.82 12.86
C ALA A 96 -14.57 -6.53 14.35
N VAL A 97 -13.72 -5.68 14.95
CA VAL A 97 -13.86 -5.27 16.36
C VAL A 97 -15.17 -4.52 16.57
N VAL A 98 -15.52 -3.57 15.71
CA VAL A 98 -16.79 -2.82 15.79
C VAL A 98 -17.99 -3.77 15.66
N LEU A 99 -17.96 -4.71 14.72
CA LEU A 99 -19.03 -5.70 14.55
C LEU A 99 -19.18 -6.61 15.77
N CYS A 100 -18.07 -7.06 16.36
CA CYS A 100 -18.10 -7.82 17.61
C CYS A 100 -18.73 -7.01 18.74
N PHE A 101 -18.35 -5.74 18.91
CA PHE A 101 -18.96 -4.86 19.90
C PHE A 101 -20.44 -4.60 19.64
N MET A 102 -20.83 -4.38 18.37
CA MET A 102 -22.24 -4.21 18.00
C MET A 102 -23.05 -5.46 18.30
N LEU A 103 -22.59 -6.65 17.87
CA LEU A 103 -23.28 -7.92 18.17
C LEU A 103 -23.38 -8.17 19.67
N TRP A 104 -22.31 -7.93 20.41
CA TRP A 104 -22.32 -8.10 21.87
C TRP A 104 -23.25 -7.09 22.57
N GLY A 105 -23.22 -5.82 22.16
CA GLY A 105 -24.07 -4.77 22.72
C GLY A 105 -25.56 -4.97 22.40
N PHE A 106 -25.87 -5.38 21.17
CA PHE A 106 -27.25 -5.64 20.74
C PHE A 106 -27.84 -6.87 21.46
N VAL A 107 -27.04 -7.91 21.70
CA VAL A 107 -27.45 -9.08 22.49
C VAL A 107 -27.57 -8.76 23.98
N SER A 108 -26.60 -8.02 24.54
CA SER A 108 -26.55 -7.70 25.97
C SER A 108 -27.62 -6.69 26.40
N MET A 109 -28.02 -5.75 25.54
CA MET A 109 -28.93 -4.66 25.90
C MET A 109 -30.33 -4.78 25.27
N GLY A 110 -30.43 -5.34 24.06
CA GLY A 110 -31.72 -5.64 23.42
C GLY A 110 -32.41 -6.90 23.98
N GLY A 111 -31.65 -7.84 24.54
CA GLY A 111 -32.19 -9.04 25.20
C GLY A 111 -32.86 -8.75 26.54
N SER A 112 -32.34 -7.79 27.32
CA SER A 112 -32.88 -7.43 28.64
C SER A 112 -34.18 -6.61 28.53
N GLN A 113 -34.27 -5.70 27.56
CA GLN A 113 -35.49 -4.95 27.26
C GLN A 113 -36.60 -5.86 26.68
N ARG A 114 -36.26 -6.79 25.78
CA ARG A 114 -37.23 -7.78 25.26
C ARG A 114 -37.67 -8.80 26.29
N ALA A 115 -36.81 -9.19 27.24
CA ALA A 115 -37.18 -10.05 28.36
C ALA A 115 -38.10 -9.34 29.36
N ALA A 116 -37.84 -8.05 29.65
CA ALA A 116 -38.70 -7.23 30.49
C ALA A 116 -40.09 -7.01 29.87
N GLN A 117 -40.18 -6.85 28.54
CA GLN A 117 -41.45 -6.72 27.83
C GLN A 117 -42.23 -8.05 27.69
N ARG A 118 -41.54 -9.21 27.70
CA ARG A 118 -42.19 -10.53 27.63
C ARG A 118 -42.93 -10.95 28.90
N ALA A 119 -42.68 -10.28 30.03
CA ALA A 119 -43.34 -10.59 31.30
C ALA A 119 -44.79 -10.07 31.38
N ILE A 120 -45.25 -9.25 30.40
CA ILE A 120 -46.48 -8.45 30.52
C ILE A 120 -47.56 -8.75 29.44
N GLN A 121 -47.32 -9.60 28.44
CA GLN A 121 -48.31 -9.82 27.36
C GLN A 121 -48.93 -11.23 27.38
N PRO A 122 -50.27 -11.36 27.33
CA PRO A 122 -50.96 -12.63 27.18
C PRO A 122 -50.74 -13.18 25.76
N ALA A 123 -50.75 -14.50 25.64
CA ALA A 123 -50.46 -15.23 24.41
C ALA A 123 -51.51 -14.96 23.31
N GLU A 124 -51.07 -14.43 22.16
CA GLU A 124 -51.83 -14.25 20.91
C GLU A 124 -50.90 -14.51 19.68
N PRO A 125 -51.44 -14.80 18.48
CA PRO A 125 -50.99 -15.90 17.62
C PRO A 125 -49.73 -15.58 16.81
N ARG A 126 -49.05 -16.68 16.43
CA ARG A 126 -47.75 -16.73 15.74
C ARG A 126 -47.71 -15.79 14.53
N ALA A 127 -46.97 -14.69 14.66
CA ALA A 127 -46.63 -13.82 13.55
C ALA A 127 -45.88 -14.63 12.47
N SER A 128 -46.35 -14.52 11.23
CA SER A 128 -45.70 -15.12 10.06
C SER A 128 -44.28 -14.55 9.89
N PHE A 129 -43.33 -15.39 9.47
CA PHE A 129 -41.91 -15.05 9.30
C PHE A 129 -41.68 -13.72 8.58
N GLY A 130 -42.48 -13.40 7.56
CA GLY A 130 -42.37 -12.14 6.82
C GLY A 130 -42.67 -10.89 7.67
N GLN A 131 -43.55 -11.00 8.66
CA GLN A 131 -43.93 -9.89 9.54
C GLN A 131 -42.86 -9.62 10.60
N TRP A 132 -42.16 -10.67 11.05
CA TRP A 132 -40.99 -10.54 11.91
C TRP A 132 -39.78 -9.95 11.17
N VAL A 133 -39.51 -10.37 9.94
CA VAL A 133 -38.39 -9.82 9.13
C VAL A 133 -38.63 -8.33 8.85
N ASN A 134 -39.83 -7.95 8.39
CA ASN A 134 -40.13 -6.54 8.12
C ASN A 134 -40.05 -5.66 9.37
N ALA A 135 -40.54 -6.15 10.51
CA ALA A 135 -40.43 -5.40 11.78
C ALA A 135 -38.95 -5.23 12.21
N THR A 136 -38.15 -6.29 12.12
CA THR A 136 -36.73 -6.26 12.54
C THR A 136 -35.89 -5.37 11.63
N VAL A 137 -36.15 -5.38 10.33
CA VAL A 137 -35.47 -4.51 9.36
C VAL A 137 -35.91 -3.05 9.55
N GLY A 138 -37.18 -2.78 9.79
CA GLY A 138 -37.70 -1.44 10.07
C GLY A 138 -37.05 -0.80 11.31
N ASP A 139 -36.96 -1.55 12.41
CA ASP A 139 -36.32 -1.10 13.64
C ASP A 139 -34.82 -0.79 13.44
N PHE A 140 -34.14 -1.54 12.58
CA PHE A 140 -32.73 -1.32 12.24
C PHE A 140 -32.52 -0.05 11.41
N TYR A 141 -33.37 0.20 10.40
CA TYR A 141 -33.31 1.42 9.61
C TYR A 141 -33.65 2.67 10.44
N ALA A 142 -34.62 2.57 11.36
CA ALA A 142 -34.93 3.65 12.28
C ALA A 142 -33.75 3.97 13.21
N GLY A 143 -33.09 2.96 13.78
CA GLY A 143 -31.92 3.17 14.65
C GLY A 143 -30.70 3.76 13.93
N LEU A 144 -30.52 3.45 12.64
CA LEU A 144 -29.49 4.08 11.82
C LEU A 144 -29.82 5.55 11.48
N GLY A 145 -31.10 5.86 11.24
CA GLY A 145 -31.58 7.22 11.03
C GLY A 145 -31.33 8.11 12.24
N ASP A 146 -31.73 7.65 13.43
CA ASP A 146 -31.53 8.39 14.69
C ASP A 146 -30.04 8.64 15.00
N ALA A 147 -29.18 7.65 14.74
CA ALA A 147 -27.74 7.81 14.93
C ALA A 147 -27.14 8.84 13.96
N PHE A 148 -27.63 8.88 12.72
CA PHE A 148 -27.20 9.83 11.71
C PHE A 148 -27.69 11.26 12.00
N ASP A 149 -28.93 11.40 12.48
CA ASP A 149 -29.49 12.68 12.91
C ASP A 149 -28.79 13.21 14.15
N GLN A 150 -28.43 12.34 15.10
CA GLN A 150 -27.67 12.73 16.29
C GLN A 150 -26.24 13.15 15.95
N PHE A 151 -25.59 12.48 14.99
CA PHE A 151 -24.30 12.90 14.47
C PHE A 151 -24.38 14.25 13.75
N THR A 152 -25.41 14.44 12.93
CA THR A 152 -25.63 15.68 12.18
C THR A 152 -25.94 16.86 13.10
N GLN A 153 -26.75 16.65 14.14
CA GLN A 153 -27.00 17.66 15.18
C GLN A 153 -25.75 17.94 16.02
N ALA A 154 -24.98 16.92 16.40
CA ALA A 154 -23.72 17.11 17.13
C ALA A 154 -22.69 17.87 16.29
N ALA A 155 -22.59 17.59 14.99
CA ALA A 155 -21.73 18.30 14.06
C ALA A 155 -22.18 19.76 13.87
N GLY A 156 -23.50 20.01 13.73
CA GLY A 156 -24.07 21.35 13.63
C GLY A 156 -23.87 22.19 14.90
N ASN A 157 -24.08 21.58 16.08
CA ASN A 157 -23.88 22.24 17.38
C ASN A 157 -22.39 22.50 17.65
N GLY A 158 -21.50 21.59 17.24
CA GLY A 158 -20.04 21.79 17.30
C GLY A 158 -19.56 22.92 16.39
N LEU A 159 -20.15 23.05 15.20
CA LEU A 159 -19.89 24.18 14.29
C LEU A 159 -20.42 25.51 14.82
N ALA A 160 -21.62 25.54 15.41
CA ALA A 160 -22.17 26.75 16.05
C ALA A 160 -21.34 27.18 17.29
N GLN A 161 -20.78 26.24 18.04
CA GLN A 161 -19.89 26.51 19.17
C GLN A 161 -18.55 27.12 18.74
N LEU A 162 -18.07 26.79 17.53
CA LEU A 162 -16.88 27.40 16.95
C LEU A 162 -17.16 28.82 16.43
N GLN A 163 -18.32 29.06 15.81
CA GLN A 163 -18.73 30.42 15.40
C GLN A 163 -18.89 31.39 16.58
N HIS A 164 -19.50 30.96 17.69
CA HIS A 164 -19.63 31.81 18.87
C HIS A 164 -18.29 32.10 19.59
N LYS A 165 -17.24 31.31 19.32
CA LYS A 165 -15.92 31.53 19.91
C LYS A 165 -15.09 32.57 19.14
N ASP A 166 -15.36 32.76 17.85
CA ASP A 166 -14.69 33.77 17.02
C ASP A 166 -15.26 35.20 17.23
N ASP A 167 -16.49 35.36 17.72
CA ASP A 167 -17.10 36.68 18.00
C ASP A 167 -16.76 37.25 19.41
N GLY A 168 -15.99 36.52 20.23
CA GLY A 168 -15.68 36.88 21.63
C GLY A 168 -14.35 37.60 21.87
N GLY A 169 -13.69 38.12 20.82
CA GLY A 169 -12.41 38.83 20.95
C GLY A 169 -12.57 40.27 21.43
N GLN A 170 -12.58 40.51 22.75
CA GLN A 170 -12.43 41.86 23.33
C GLN A 170 -11.03 42.03 23.96
N PRO A 171 -10.36 43.20 23.78
CA PRO A 171 -8.93 43.35 24.05
C PRO A 171 -8.66 43.54 25.54
N ALA A 172 -7.66 42.81 26.05
CA ALA A 172 -7.11 43.04 27.38
C ALA A 172 -6.46 44.43 27.44
N LYS A 173 -6.99 45.31 28.30
CA LYS A 173 -6.45 46.62 28.64
C LYS A 173 -5.98 46.59 30.09
N GLY A 174 -4.72 46.99 30.28
CA GLY A 174 -4.06 47.57 31.47
C GLY A 174 -4.48 47.14 32.87
N ASP A 175 -3.51 46.64 33.64
CA ASP A 175 -2.85 47.41 34.72
C ASP A 175 -1.41 46.90 34.92
#